data_AF-A0A699JPI2-F1
#
_entry.id   AF-A0A699JPI2-F1
#
_cell.length_a   1.000
_cell.length_b   1.000
_cell.length_c   1.000
_cell.angle_alpha   90.00
_cell.angle_beta   90.00
_cell.angle_gamma   90.00
#
_symmetry.space_group_name_H-M   'P 1'
#
loop_
_entity.id
_entity.type
_entity.pdbx_description
1 polymer ?
#
loop_
_entity_poly.entity_id
_entity_poly.type
_entity_poly.pdbx_seq_one_letter_code
_entity_poly.pdbx_strand_id
1 'polypeptide(L)'
;MGNRETTSPVVHETLHVAQVDREMQATSPVVPNRKFAVVRSYTQIDQGTWLTAEISHVRSPNTYRRLPSGCLIQLISEDESKVTWVEHIEVIAESLLNQTFYDHLIRTGFAFVAEQM
;
A
#
# COMPACT_ATOMS: atom_id res chain seq x y z
N MET A 1 0.68 -49.29 25.25
CA MET A 1 1.49 -48.04 25.14
C MET A 1 1.96 -47.94 23.70
N GLY A 2 1.42 -46.99 22.95
CA GLY A 2 1.71 -46.81 21.53
C GLY A 2 1.03 -45.53 21.09
N ASN A 3 1.72 -44.42 21.31
CA ASN A 3 1.22 -43.08 21.05
C ASN A 3 1.04 -42.91 19.54
N ARG A 4 -0.20 -42.69 19.09
CA ARG A 4 -0.46 -42.21 17.73
C ARG A 4 -0.23 -40.71 17.75
N GLU A 5 0.96 -40.28 17.34
CA GLU A 5 1.23 -38.89 17.01
C GLU A 5 0.38 -38.52 15.79
N THR A 6 -0.72 -37.80 16.03
CA THR A 6 -1.44 -37.07 15.01
C THR A 6 -0.58 -35.88 14.60
N THR A 7 0.33 -36.10 13.66
CA THR A 7 0.96 -35.01 12.92
C THR A 7 -0.14 -34.34 12.08
N SER A 8 -0.67 -33.24 12.60
CA SER A 8 -1.51 -32.33 11.83
C SER A 8 -0.71 -31.87 10.60
N PRO A 9 -1.28 -31.87 9.38
CA PRO A 9 -0.55 -31.40 8.21
C PRO A 9 -0.17 -29.94 8.43
N VAL A 10 1.13 -29.65 8.40
CA VAL A 10 1.61 -28.28 8.27
C VAL A 10 1.13 -27.80 6.91
N VAL A 11 0.02 -27.05 6.91
CA VAL A 11 -0.46 -26.36 5.73
C VAL A 11 0.63 -25.35 5.39
N HIS A 12 1.45 -25.66 4.38
CA HIS A 12 2.31 -24.66 3.78
C HIS A 12 1.40 -23.62 3.13
N GLU A 13 1.05 -22.57 3.86
CA GLU A 13 0.32 -21.42 3.33
C GLU A 13 1.08 -20.93 2.09
N THR A 14 0.48 -21.13 0.93
CA THR A 14 1.08 -20.70 -0.34
C THR A 14 0.94 -19.19 -0.41
N LEU A 15 2.07 -18.49 -0.35
CA LEU A 15 2.10 -17.04 -0.53
C LEU A 15 1.76 -16.71 -1.98
N HIS A 16 0.56 -16.21 -2.23
CA HIS A 16 0.16 -15.74 -3.55
C HIS A 16 0.81 -14.39 -3.83
N VAL A 17 1.72 -14.35 -4.81
CA VAL A 17 2.43 -13.14 -5.23
C VAL A 17 2.01 -12.76 -6.65
N ALA A 18 1.70 -11.50 -6.89
CA ALA A 18 1.36 -10.96 -8.19
C ALA A 18 2.10 -9.65 -8.47
N GLN A 19 2.48 -9.44 -9.74
CA GLN A 19 2.88 -8.12 -10.21
C GLN A 19 1.62 -7.31 -10.53
N VAL A 20 1.56 -6.08 -10.02
CA VAL A 20 0.38 -5.22 -10.13
C VAL A 20 0.82 -3.83 -10.59
N ASP A 21 0.31 -3.40 -11.74
CA ASP A 21 0.42 -2.01 -12.17
C ASP A 21 -0.59 -1.15 -11.42
N ARG A 22 -0.13 -0.01 -10.91
CA ARG A 22 -0.91 0.93 -10.13
C ARG A 22 -0.86 2.32 -10.74
N GLU A 23 -2.01 2.98 -10.71
CA GLU A 23 -2.15 4.40 -11.01
C GLU A 23 -2.82 5.06 -9.81
N MET A 24 -2.09 5.94 -9.15
CA MET A 24 -2.60 6.76 -8.05
C MET A 24 -3.10 8.07 -8.62
N GLN A 25 -4.41 8.28 -8.53
CA GLN A 25 -5.07 9.51 -8.94
C GLN A 25 -4.68 10.61 -7.95
N ALA A 26 -4.19 11.73 -8.48
CA ALA A 26 -4.08 12.94 -7.66
C ALA A 26 -5.45 13.64 -7.63
N THR A 27 -5.84 14.13 -6.46
CA THR A 27 -7.09 14.90 -6.31
C THR A 27 -7.00 16.31 -6.89
N SER A 28 -5.81 16.71 -7.38
CA SER A 28 -5.55 18.04 -7.93
C SER A 28 -5.28 17.95 -9.45
N PRO A 29 -5.96 18.78 -10.28
CA PRO A 29 -5.81 18.78 -11.74
C PRO A 29 -4.39 19.06 -12.24
N VAL A 30 -3.57 19.69 -11.39
CA VAL A 30 -2.21 20.15 -11.72
C VAL A 30 -1.12 19.20 -11.20
N VAL A 31 -1.50 18.10 -10.54
CA VAL A 31 -0.58 17.03 -10.14
C VAL A 31 -0.83 15.84 -11.06
N PRO A 32 0.16 15.38 -11.83
CA PRO A 32 -0.03 14.22 -12.70
C PRO A 32 -0.24 12.95 -11.87
N ASN A 33 -1.04 12.03 -12.41
CA ASN A 33 -1.22 10.71 -11.82
C ASN A 33 0.12 9.97 -11.71
N ARG A 34 0.30 9.26 -10.59
CA ARG A 34 1.53 8.51 -10.32
C ARG A 34 1.34 7.08 -10.77
N LYS A 35 2.10 6.66 -11.77
CA LYS A 35 2.09 5.29 -12.29
C LYS A 35 3.31 4.53 -11.78
N PHE A 36 3.11 3.36 -11.21
CA PHE A 36 4.18 2.50 -10.71
C PHE A 36 3.72 1.04 -10.66
N ALA A 37 4.67 0.12 -10.79
CA ALA A 37 4.45 -1.31 -10.61
C ALA A 37 4.88 -1.74 -9.21
N VAL A 38 4.10 -2.64 -8.60
CA VAL A 38 4.43 -3.27 -7.31
C VAL A 38 4.35 -4.77 -7.40
N VAL A 39 5.16 -5.44 -6.59
CA VAL A 39 4.94 -6.84 -6.22
C VAL A 39 4.02 -6.81 -5.01
N ARG A 40 2.94 -7.58 -5.08
CA ARG A 40 1.95 -7.66 -4.02
C ARG A 40 1.74 -9.11 -3.60
N SER A 41 1.65 -9.33 -2.30
CA SER A 41 1.23 -10.60 -1.73
C SER A 41 -0.06 -10.48 -0.93
N TYR A 42 -0.79 -11.59 -0.85
CA TYR A 42 -1.99 -11.73 -0.03
C TYR A 42 -1.88 -12.97 0.84
N THR A 43 -2.22 -12.82 2.12
CA THR A 43 -2.16 -13.89 3.10
C THR A 43 -3.31 -13.73 4.08
N GLN A 44 -4.02 -14.82 4.38
CA GLN A 44 -4.89 -14.86 5.53
C GLN A 44 -4.03 -15.17 6.76
N ILE A 45 -3.98 -14.26 7.73
CA ILE A 45 -3.11 -14.41 8.91
C ILE A 45 -3.86 -14.98 10.12
N ASP A 46 -5.20 -14.92 10.10
CA ASP A 46 -6.08 -15.55 11.08
C ASP A 46 -7.50 -15.73 10.46
N GLN A 47 -8.40 -16.43 11.15
CA GLN A 47 -9.79 -16.53 10.76
C GLN A 47 -10.41 -15.12 10.64
N GLY A 48 -10.93 -14.78 9.46
CA GLY A 48 -11.51 -13.47 9.20
C GLY A 48 -10.51 -12.30 9.07
N THR A 49 -9.19 -12.55 9.12
CA THR A 49 -8.17 -11.50 9.01
C THR A 49 -7.21 -11.74 7.86
N TRP A 50 -7.11 -10.75 6.96
CA TRP A 50 -6.31 -10.81 5.75
C TRP A 50 -5.30 -9.67 5.70
N LEU A 51 -4.09 -9.98 5.25
CA LEU A 51 -3.03 -9.01 5.01
C LEU A 51 -2.75 -8.95 3.51
N THR A 52 -2.72 -7.74 3.00
CA THR A 52 -2.12 -7.41 1.71
C THR A 52 -0.82 -6.66 1.98
N ALA A 53 0.29 -7.11 1.41
CA ALA A 53 1.58 -6.41 1.48
C ALA A 53 2.08 -6.11 0.06
N GLU A 54 2.65 -4.93 -0.14
CA GLU A 54 3.14 -4.50 -1.45
C GLU A 54 4.42 -3.68 -1.37
N ILE A 55 5.26 -3.82 -2.39
CA ILE A 55 6.51 -3.08 -2.52
C ILE A 55 6.88 -2.92 -3.99
N SER A 56 7.45 -1.78 -4.37
CA SER A 56 8.03 -1.61 -5.71
C SER A 56 9.28 -2.47 -5.86
N HIS A 57 9.43 -3.06 -7.06
CA HIS A 57 10.63 -3.80 -7.39
C HIS A 57 11.83 -2.84 -7.49
N VAL A 58 12.93 -3.14 -6.80
CA VAL A 58 14.10 -2.25 -6.62
C VAL A 58 14.72 -1.79 -7.96
N ARG A 59 14.49 -2.54 -9.04
CA ARG A 59 15.05 -2.28 -10.38
C ARG A 59 14.13 -1.50 -11.32
N SER A 60 12.91 -1.12 -10.91
CA SER A 60 12.03 -0.33 -11.78
C SER A 60 12.47 1.13 -11.79
N PRO A 61 12.77 1.73 -12.96
CA PRO A 61 13.10 3.16 -13.06
C PRO A 61 11.82 3.98 -12.93
N ASN A 62 11.32 4.13 -11.71
CA ASN A 62 10.10 4.89 -11.44
C ASN A 62 10.44 6.21 -10.74
N THR A 63 9.79 7.30 -11.17
CA THR A 63 9.76 8.60 -10.47
C THR A 63 9.27 8.46 -9.02
N TYR A 64 8.42 7.46 -8.79
CA TYR A 64 7.79 7.14 -7.51
C TYR A 64 8.04 5.69 -7.15
N ARG A 65 8.46 5.44 -5.91
CA ARG A 65 8.73 4.10 -5.41
C ARG A 65 7.82 3.81 -4.22
N ARG A 66 7.04 2.74 -4.32
CA ARG A 66 6.28 2.19 -3.20
C ARG A 66 7.26 1.48 -2.26
N LEU A 67 7.43 2.00 -1.06
CA LEU A 67 8.10 1.32 0.04
C LEU A 67 7.12 0.33 0.68
N PRO A 68 7.53 -0.56 1.61
CA PRO A 68 6.64 -1.52 2.24
C PRO A 68 5.32 -0.88 2.66
N SER A 69 4.24 -1.29 1.99
CA SER A 69 2.89 -0.74 2.11
C SER A 69 1.90 -1.89 2.12
N GLY A 70 0.63 -1.62 2.38
CA GLY A 70 -0.37 -2.69 2.42
C GLY A 70 -1.64 -2.32 3.15
N CYS A 71 -2.48 -3.33 3.36
CA CYS A 71 -3.65 -3.21 4.23
C CYS A 71 -3.93 -4.49 5.02
N LEU A 72 -4.41 -4.30 6.23
CA LEU A 72 -5.01 -5.30 7.08
C LEU A 72 -6.52 -5.19 6.95
N ILE A 73 -7.18 -6.29 6.61
CA ILE A 73 -8.64 -6.40 6.49
C ILE A 73 -9.09 -7.34 7.59
N GLN A 74 -9.96 -6.84 8.48
CA GLN A 74 -10.48 -7.60 9.62
C GLN A 74 -12.00 -7.66 9.50
N LEU A 75 -12.53 -8.87 9.42
CA LEU A 75 -13.97 -9.11 9.46
C LEU A 75 -14.50 -8.78 10.87
N ILE A 76 -15.51 -7.92 10.96
CA ILE A 76 -16.21 -7.60 12.20
C ILE A 76 -17.53 -8.39 12.26
N SER A 77 -18.24 -8.45 11.14
CA SER A 77 -19.46 -9.24 10.93
C SER A 77 -19.57 -9.66 9.46
N GLU A 78 -20.54 -10.48 9.07
CA GLU A 78 -20.67 -10.99 7.70
C GLU A 78 -20.70 -9.88 6.63
N ASP A 79 -21.26 -8.71 6.97
CA ASP A 79 -21.41 -7.56 6.06
C ASP A 79 -20.48 -6.38 6.39
N GLU A 80 -19.63 -6.50 7.41
CA GLU A 80 -18.77 -5.40 7.87
C GLU A 80 -17.32 -5.82 8.06
N SER A 81 -16.41 -5.02 7.52
CA SER A 81 -14.97 -5.20 7.69
C SER A 81 -14.30 -3.88 8.06
N LYS A 82 -13.36 -3.95 9.00
CA LYS A 82 -12.42 -2.86 9.27
C LYS A 82 -11.19 -3.02 8.41
N VAL A 83 -10.85 -1.96 7.67
CA VAL A 83 -9.64 -1.91 6.84
C VAL A 83 -8.67 -0.89 7.42
N THR A 84 -7.47 -1.33 7.76
CA THR A 84 -6.36 -0.46 8.18
C THR A 84 -5.29 -0.50 7.10
N TRP A 85 -4.90 0.64 6.53
CA TRP A 85 -3.90 0.68 5.46
C TRP A 85 -2.69 1.51 5.86
N VAL A 86 -1.54 1.12 5.30
CA VAL A 86 -0.30 1.88 5.39
C VAL A 86 0.17 2.16 3.97
N GLU A 87 0.38 3.44 3.69
CA GLU A 87 0.91 3.92 2.43
C GLU A 87 2.26 4.58 2.68
N HIS A 88 3.29 4.04 2.05
CA HIS A 88 4.64 4.61 2.10
C HIS A 88 5.17 4.74 0.68
N ILE A 89 5.42 5.98 0.27
CA ILE A 89 5.90 6.31 -1.07
C ILE A 89 7.13 7.22 -0.97
N GLU A 90 8.16 6.86 -1.72
CA GLU A 90 9.36 7.66 -1.91
C GLU A 90 9.29 8.34 -3.27
N VAL A 91 9.62 9.63 -3.32
CA VAL A 91 9.71 10.41 -4.56
C VAL A 91 11.18 10.58 -4.88
N ILE A 92 11.66 9.89 -5.91
CA ILE A 92 13.11 9.77 -6.20
C ILE A 92 13.59 10.89 -7.13
N ALA A 93 12.71 11.43 -7.97
CA ALA A 93 13.12 12.40 -8.97
C ALA A 93 13.27 13.83 -8.39
N GLU A 94 14.45 14.43 -8.59
CA GLU A 94 14.69 15.88 -8.47
C GLU A 94 13.88 16.69 -9.52
N SER A 95 13.26 16.03 -10.51
CA SER A 95 12.60 16.66 -11.67
C SER A 95 11.11 16.96 -11.51
N LEU A 96 10.59 17.02 -10.29
CA LEU A 96 9.33 17.74 -10.05
C LEU A 96 9.61 19.24 -10.15
N LEU A 97 9.74 19.75 -11.37
CA LEU A 97 9.90 21.18 -11.71
C LEU A 97 8.85 22.09 -11.04
N ASN A 98 7.77 21.52 -10.49
CA ASN A 98 6.70 22.20 -9.79
C ASN A 98 6.82 22.17 -8.25
N GLN A 99 7.87 21.57 -7.68
CA GLN A 99 8.01 21.41 -6.21
C GLN A 99 7.98 22.77 -5.49
N THR A 100 8.52 23.83 -6.07
CA THR A 100 8.53 25.18 -5.47
C THR A 100 7.14 25.80 -5.31
N PHE A 101 6.22 25.59 -6.27
CA PHE A 101 4.86 26.12 -6.17
C PHE A 101 4.04 25.36 -5.12
N TYR A 102 4.18 24.03 -5.09
CA TYR A 102 3.51 23.21 -4.08
C TYR A 102 4.13 23.36 -2.70
N ASP A 103 5.44 23.56 -2.58
CA ASP A 103 6.10 23.77 -1.29
C ASP A 103 5.52 25.02 -0.60
N HIS A 104 5.35 26.12 -1.35
CA HIS A 104 4.67 27.29 -0.81
C HIS A 104 3.25 26.94 -0.35
N LEU A 105 2.42 26.34 -1.20
CA LEU A 105 1.02 26.02 -0.86
C LEU A 105 0.87 25.00 0.29
N ILE A 106 1.79 24.04 0.40
CA ILE A 106 1.83 23.04 1.48
C ILE A 106 2.28 23.70 2.78
N ARG A 107 3.37 24.49 2.75
CA ARG A 107 3.89 25.18 3.94
C ARG A 107 2.94 26.23 4.48
N THR A 108 2.15 26.87 3.63
CA THR A 108 1.13 27.85 4.04
C THR A 108 -0.22 27.21 4.35
N GLY A 109 -0.39 25.90 4.21
CA GLY A 109 -1.67 25.21 4.48
C GLY A 109 -2.75 25.34 3.39
N PHE A 110 -2.52 26.15 2.36
CA PHE A 110 -3.46 26.34 1.24
C PHE A 110 -3.75 25.05 0.47
N ALA A 111 -2.77 24.14 0.37
CA ALA A 111 -2.93 22.86 -0.32
C ALA A 111 -3.92 21.91 0.37
N PHE A 112 -4.26 22.16 1.65
CA PHE A 112 -5.11 21.29 2.46
C PHE A 112 -6.50 21.85 2.71
N VAL A 113 -6.87 22.99 2.07
CA VAL A 113 -8.10 23.72 2.41
C VAL A 113 -8.14 24.03 3.91
N ALA A 114 -6.96 24.20 4.53
CA ALA A 114 -6.81 24.66 5.89
C ALA A 114 -6.72 26.19 5.87
N GLU A 115 -7.70 26.84 5.25
CA GLU A 115 -7.91 28.27 5.48
C GLU A 115 -8.82 28.38 6.71
N GLN A 116 -8.26 28.95 7.77
CA GLN A 116 -9.02 29.36 8.94
C GLN A 116 -10.08 30.38 8.49
N MET A 117 -11.33 30.18 8.93
CA MET A 117 -12.31 31.28 9.04
C MET A 117 -11.71 32.48 9.78
#